data_AF-A0ABD0ZD33-F1
#
_entry.id   AF-A0ABD0ZD33-F1
#
_cell.length_a   1.000
_cell.length_b   1.000
_cell.length_c   1.000
_cell.angle_alpha   90.00
_cell.angle_beta   90.00
_cell.angle_gamma   90.00
#
_symmetry.space_group_name_H-M   'P 1'
#
loop_
_entity.id
_entity.type
_entity.pdbx_description
1 polymer ?
#
loop_
_entity_poly.entity_id
_entity_poly.type
_entity_poly.pdbx_seq_one_letter_code
_entity_poly.pdbx_strand_id
1 'polypeptide(L)'
;MYVVVNLLEESTSQNGSPTRYNTNVVFDREGTVIARYRKYNLYDEPYVNSTESPEHSFFDTDFGVRFGVFTCFDILFKEPGLTLWRQYNVTDFVYPTAWFSKLPHLTAIGVQWGWSYATGATLLASGENSVRQSHSGSGIYRGAAPPLAYRLADVDGSFMLLATLPKTGRSFTIMLNCYSRGVNYVVNRTLCQGKFCCHFYAEVSVNIGPRDATLLRGDDFQFFRYEYMMAVFDGVRDFHGQGTGGSQVCGIVACLEGELCRRDGDMALAEVTMAGSFQGEHSFIAPNIFLASHSAHRFGQLPTPPTFNFVKSPKPNGKVSASLQFGFNASLISASIYSRVFDRDGQPPSTAGSSTGTWSFLLCVAISLVFLLRSSRTH
;
A
#
# COMPACT_ATOMS: atom_id res chain seq x y z
N MET A 1 1.87 -33.81 0.70
CA MET A 1 1.97 -32.35 0.96
C MET A 1 0.93 -31.69 0.08
N TYR A 2 0.18 -30.70 0.56
CA TYR A 2 -0.70 -29.92 -0.33
C TYR A 2 0.14 -29.04 -1.24
N VAL A 3 -0.20 -28.97 -2.52
CA VAL A 3 0.54 -28.20 -3.52
C VAL A 3 -0.40 -27.23 -4.22
N VAL A 4 -0.04 -25.95 -4.25
CA VAL A 4 -0.77 -24.92 -4.98
C VAL A 4 0.13 -24.43 -6.11
N VAL A 5 -0.36 -24.48 -7.34
CA VAL A 5 0.35 -24.02 -8.53
C VAL A 5 -0.54 -23.12 -9.36
N ASN A 6 0.07 -22.15 -10.03
CA ASN A 6 -0.58 -21.35 -11.05
C ASN A 6 -0.17 -21.87 -12.43
N LEU A 7 -1.14 -22.14 -13.30
CA LEU A 7 -0.97 -22.75 -14.61
C LEU A 7 -1.86 -22.05 -15.63
N LEU A 8 -1.49 -22.16 -16.91
CA LEU A 8 -2.36 -21.80 -18.02
C LEU A 8 -3.36 -22.93 -18.26
N GLU A 9 -4.65 -22.68 -18.04
CA GLU A 9 -5.73 -23.60 -18.37
C GLU A 9 -6.23 -23.30 -19.79
N GLU A 10 -6.43 -24.34 -20.60
CA GLU A 10 -7.13 -24.24 -21.88
C GLU A 10 -8.43 -25.05 -21.80
N SER A 11 -9.55 -24.40 -22.11
CA SER A 11 -10.88 -25.00 -22.09
C SER A 11 -11.53 -24.82 -23.45
N THR A 12 -11.85 -25.93 -24.12
CA THR A 12 -12.52 -25.91 -25.42
C THR A 12 -14.03 -25.96 -25.20
N SER A 13 -14.75 -24.91 -25.62
CA SER A 13 -16.22 -24.97 -25.66
C SER A 13 -16.68 -25.96 -26.72
N GLN A 14 -17.93 -26.46 -26.62
CA GLN A 14 -18.50 -27.38 -27.61
C GLN A 14 -18.51 -26.81 -29.05
N ASN A 15 -18.32 -25.50 -29.22
CA ASN A 15 -18.32 -24.79 -30.51
C ASN A 15 -16.91 -24.47 -31.05
N GLY A 16 -15.83 -25.00 -30.45
CA GLY A 16 -14.55 -25.19 -31.13
C GLY A 16 -13.48 -24.10 -31.00
N SER A 17 -13.70 -22.99 -30.28
CA SER A 17 -12.61 -22.07 -29.92
C SER A 17 -12.04 -22.37 -28.52
N PRO A 18 -10.71 -22.55 -28.39
CA PRO A 18 -10.07 -22.71 -27.08
C PRO A 18 -10.11 -21.37 -26.34
N THR A 19 -10.62 -21.39 -25.11
CA THR A 19 -10.58 -20.26 -24.18
C THR A 19 -9.51 -20.54 -23.14
N ARG A 20 -8.68 -19.53 -22.82
CA ARG A 20 -7.55 -19.71 -21.92
C ARG A 20 -7.75 -18.95 -20.62
N TYR A 21 -7.28 -19.48 -19.51
CA TYR A 21 -7.43 -18.87 -18.19
C TYR A 21 -6.14 -18.94 -17.38
N ASN A 22 -5.79 -17.84 -16.70
CA ASN A 22 -4.82 -17.87 -15.62
C ASN A 22 -5.45 -18.60 -14.42
N THR A 23 -4.90 -19.76 -14.04
CA THR A 23 -5.61 -20.69 -13.16
C THR A 23 -4.75 -21.21 -12.03
N ASN A 24 -5.20 -21.03 -10.79
CA ASN A 24 -4.65 -21.77 -9.66
C ASN A 24 -5.28 -23.16 -9.57
N VAL A 25 -4.45 -24.17 -9.32
CA VAL A 25 -4.85 -25.55 -9.06
C VAL A 25 -4.27 -25.99 -7.72
N VAL A 26 -5.09 -26.65 -6.91
CA VAL A 26 -4.71 -27.17 -5.60
C VAL A 26 -4.75 -28.69 -5.63
N PHE A 27 -3.62 -29.31 -5.29
CA PHE A 27 -3.49 -30.75 -5.11
C PHE A 27 -3.45 -31.10 -3.62
N ASP A 28 -4.14 -32.16 -3.23
CA ASP A 28 -4.04 -32.76 -1.88
C ASP A 28 -2.75 -33.58 -1.71
N ARG A 29 -2.66 -34.36 -0.62
CA ARG A 29 -1.46 -35.15 -0.32
C ARG A 29 -1.32 -36.37 -1.20
N GLU A 30 -2.42 -36.81 -1.81
CA GLU A 30 -2.56 -37.97 -2.68
C GLU A 30 -2.38 -37.59 -4.16
N GLY A 31 -2.34 -36.29 -4.47
CA GLY A 31 -2.19 -35.75 -5.82
C GLY A 31 -3.52 -35.51 -6.54
N THR A 32 -4.64 -35.52 -5.81
CA THR A 32 -5.97 -35.21 -6.35
C THR A 32 -6.16 -33.70 -6.45
N VAL A 33 -6.75 -33.22 -7.55
CA VAL A 33 -7.17 -31.81 -7.68
C VAL A 33 -8.40 -31.56 -6.80
N ILE A 34 -8.24 -30.75 -5.76
CA ILE A 34 -9.29 -30.45 -4.77
C ILE A 34 -9.84 -29.03 -4.86
N ALA A 35 -9.17 -28.14 -5.58
CA ALA A 35 -9.70 -26.84 -5.96
C ALA A 35 -9.06 -26.32 -7.25
N ARG A 36 -9.84 -25.49 -7.95
CA ARG A 36 -9.43 -24.74 -9.14
C ARG A 36 -9.98 -23.33 -9.02
N TYR A 37 -9.21 -22.33 -9.41
CA TYR A 37 -9.62 -20.92 -9.43
C TYR A 37 -9.09 -20.22 -10.67
N ARG A 38 -9.97 -19.63 -11.48
CA ARG A 38 -9.60 -18.78 -12.62
C ARG A 38 -9.53 -17.32 -12.17
N LYS A 39 -8.39 -16.68 -12.42
CA LYS A 39 -8.13 -15.28 -12.06
C LYS A 39 -9.20 -14.38 -12.65
N TYR A 40 -9.84 -13.57 -11.79
CA TYR A 40 -10.96 -12.73 -12.20
C TYR A 40 -10.49 -11.34 -12.65
N ASN A 41 -9.61 -10.70 -11.86
CA ASN A 41 -9.10 -9.37 -12.16
C ASN A 41 -7.77 -9.49 -12.92
N LEU A 42 -7.82 -9.45 -14.25
CA LEU A 42 -6.62 -9.56 -15.09
C LEU A 42 -5.74 -8.31 -15.01
N TYR A 43 -4.43 -8.46 -15.21
CA TYR A 43 -3.47 -7.36 -15.27
C TYR A 43 -2.44 -7.65 -16.35
N ASP A 44 -2.57 -7.00 -17.50
CA ASP A 44 -1.68 -7.14 -18.65
C ASP A 44 -1.54 -8.59 -19.16
N GLU A 45 -2.67 -9.32 -19.18
CA GLU A 45 -2.73 -10.73 -19.59
C GLU A 45 -3.62 -10.90 -20.85
N PRO A 46 -3.23 -10.36 -22.02
CA PRO A 46 -4.09 -10.31 -23.21
C PRO A 46 -4.37 -11.68 -23.84
N TYR A 47 -3.65 -12.72 -23.41
CA TYR A 47 -3.75 -14.09 -23.96
C TYR A 47 -4.67 -15.01 -23.15
N VAL A 48 -5.25 -14.51 -22.06
CA VAL A 48 -6.21 -15.24 -21.22
C VAL A 48 -7.49 -14.44 -21.07
N ASN A 49 -8.55 -15.14 -20.71
CA ASN A 49 -9.88 -14.60 -20.51
C ASN A 49 -10.19 -14.56 -19.00
N SER A 50 -11.06 -13.63 -18.62
CA SER A 50 -11.72 -13.67 -17.31
C SER A 50 -13.03 -14.45 -17.44
N THR A 51 -13.55 -14.94 -16.32
CA THR A 51 -14.87 -15.57 -16.24
C THR A 51 -15.97 -14.52 -16.28
N GLU A 52 -17.19 -14.91 -16.69
CA GLU A 52 -18.35 -14.00 -16.69
C GLU A 52 -18.71 -13.50 -15.28
N SER A 53 -18.56 -14.38 -14.28
CA SER A 53 -18.76 -14.08 -12.86
C SER A 53 -17.56 -14.54 -12.04
N PRO A 54 -17.26 -13.87 -10.90
CA PRO A 54 -16.14 -14.24 -10.06
C PRO A 54 -16.36 -15.62 -9.43
N GLU A 55 -15.33 -16.48 -9.51
CA GLU A 55 -15.33 -17.77 -8.84
C GLU A 55 -14.90 -17.62 -7.37
N HIS A 56 -15.68 -18.16 -6.42
CA HIS A 56 -15.33 -18.19 -5.00
C HIS A 56 -14.75 -19.55 -4.61
N SER A 57 -13.50 -19.79 -4.99
CA SER A 57 -12.83 -21.09 -4.79
C SER A 57 -12.17 -21.21 -3.40
N PHE A 58 -12.42 -22.33 -2.73
CA PHE A 58 -11.80 -22.69 -1.46
C PHE A 58 -11.68 -24.22 -1.33
N PHE A 59 -10.80 -24.69 -0.44
CA PHE A 59 -10.63 -26.11 -0.14
C PHE A 59 -10.42 -26.36 1.36
N ASP A 60 -10.87 -27.53 1.82
CA ASP A 60 -10.66 -28.00 3.18
C ASP A 60 -9.43 -28.92 3.26
N THR A 61 -8.78 -28.90 4.42
CA THR A 61 -7.57 -29.69 4.67
C THR A 61 -7.78 -30.71 5.77
N ASP A 62 -7.00 -31.80 5.74
CA ASP A 62 -6.97 -32.84 6.78
C ASP A 62 -6.53 -32.32 8.16
N PHE A 63 -5.85 -31.17 8.20
CA PHE A 63 -5.44 -30.50 9.42
C PHE A 63 -6.46 -29.48 9.94
N GLY A 64 -7.67 -29.42 9.36
CA GLY A 64 -8.84 -28.70 9.89
C GLY A 64 -8.87 -27.21 9.54
N VAL A 65 -8.19 -26.80 8.47
CA VAL A 65 -8.17 -25.40 8.00
C VAL A 65 -8.77 -25.33 6.60
N ARG A 66 -9.63 -24.33 6.37
CA ARG A 66 -10.18 -24.00 5.06
C ARG A 66 -9.36 -22.88 4.43
N PHE A 67 -8.86 -23.12 3.22
CA PHE A 67 -8.11 -22.13 2.46
C PHE A 67 -8.92 -21.56 1.30
N GLY A 68 -8.95 -20.23 1.18
CA GLY A 68 -9.41 -19.53 -0.01
C GLY A 68 -8.30 -19.36 -1.02
N VAL A 69 -8.67 -19.28 -2.30
CA VAL A 69 -7.74 -19.16 -3.41
C VAL A 69 -8.05 -17.88 -4.19
N PHE A 70 -7.06 -17.01 -4.37
CA PHE A 70 -7.13 -15.88 -5.30
C PHE A 70 -5.74 -15.51 -5.81
N THR A 71 -5.64 -14.68 -6.85
CA THR A 71 -4.39 -14.51 -7.61
C THR A 71 -4.03 -13.05 -7.84
N CYS A 72 -2.81 -12.66 -7.46
CA CYS A 72 -2.19 -11.37 -7.84
C CYS A 72 -3.16 -10.17 -7.70
N PHE A 73 -3.49 -9.51 -8.81
CA PHE A 73 -4.27 -8.28 -8.86
C PHE A 73 -5.64 -8.35 -8.15
N ASP A 74 -6.22 -9.55 -7.99
CA ASP A 74 -7.42 -9.82 -7.19
C ASP A 74 -7.36 -9.22 -5.78
N ILE A 75 -6.18 -9.12 -5.16
CA ILE A 75 -6.01 -8.60 -3.79
C ILE A 75 -6.48 -7.14 -3.62
N LEU A 76 -6.56 -6.39 -4.72
CA LEU A 76 -6.95 -4.98 -4.73
C LEU A 76 -8.46 -4.77 -4.95
N PHE A 77 -9.23 -5.84 -5.14
CA PHE A 77 -10.65 -5.78 -5.44
C PHE A 77 -11.48 -6.46 -4.36
N LYS A 78 -12.79 -6.19 -4.40
CA LYS A 78 -13.75 -6.88 -3.54
C LYS A 78 -13.79 -8.38 -3.85
N GLU A 79 -13.88 -8.71 -5.13
CA GLU A 79 -13.99 -10.08 -5.61
C GLU A 79 -12.63 -10.64 -6.04
N PRO A 80 -12.34 -11.92 -5.75
CA PRO A 80 -13.11 -12.82 -4.87
C PRO A 80 -12.66 -12.73 -3.39
N GLY A 81 -11.49 -12.15 -3.10
CA GLY A 81 -10.79 -12.31 -1.83
C GLY A 81 -11.57 -11.81 -0.60
N LEU A 82 -12.14 -10.59 -0.68
CA LEU A 82 -12.91 -10.06 0.45
C LEU A 82 -14.28 -10.72 0.57
N THR A 83 -14.86 -11.20 -0.53
CA THR A 83 -16.11 -11.96 -0.50
C THR A 83 -15.92 -13.34 0.13
N LEU A 84 -14.84 -14.05 -0.21
CA LEU A 84 -14.42 -15.28 0.47
C LEU A 84 -14.26 -15.07 1.98
N TRP A 85 -13.62 -13.97 2.38
CA TRP A 85 -13.46 -13.62 3.79
C TRP A 85 -14.79 -13.30 4.50
N ARG A 86 -15.62 -12.41 3.93
CA ARG A 86 -16.84 -11.89 4.61
C ARG A 86 -18.03 -12.84 4.54
N GLN A 87 -18.22 -13.53 3.41
CA GLN A 87 -19.45 -14.29 3.12
C GLN A 87 -19.23 -15.79 3.28
N TYR A 88 -18.03 -16.29 2.96
CA TYR A 88 -17.70 -17.72 3.06
C TYR A 88 -16.92 -18.07 4.34
N ASN A 89 -16.69 -17.08 5.22
CA ASN A 89 -15.96 -17.24 6.50
C ASN A 89 -14.57 -17.88 6.34
N VAL A 90 -13.89 -17.61 5.23
CA VAL A 90 -12.53 -18.10 4.99
C VAL A 90 -11.53 -17.20 5.70
N THR A 91 -10.67 -17.79 6.53
CA THR A 91 -9.68 -17.05 7.34
C THR A 91 -8.23 -17.30 6.93
N ASP A 92 -7.99 -18.22 6.00
CA ASP A 92 -6.67 -18.61 5.55
C ASP A 92 -6.65 -18.64 4.03
N PHE A 93 -5.60 -18.09 3.42
CA PHE A 93 -5.57 -17.87 1.97
C PHE A 93 -4.23 -18.28 1.37
N VAL A 94 -4.30 -18.91 0.20
CA VAL A 94 -3.15 -19.14 -0.68
C VAL A 94 -3.21 -18.13 -1.83
N TYR A 95 -2.08 -17.46 -2.07
CA TYR A 95 -2.00 -16.33 -2.97
C TYR A 95 -0.75 -16.41 -3.86
N PRO A 96 -0.83 -17.15 -4.98
CA PRO A 96 0.16 -17.07 -6.05
C PRO A 96 0.13 -15.68 -6.71
N THR A 97 1.31 -15.13 -7.01
CA THR A 97 1.40 -13.79 -7.61
C THR A 97 2.65 -13.60 -8.46
N ALA A 98 2.51 -12.82 -9.53
CA ALA A 98 3.61 -12.21 -10.27
C ALA A 98 3.42 -10.70 -10.16
N TRP A 99 3.90 -10.11 -9.06
CA TRP A 99 3.53 -8.75 -8.66
C TRP A 99 4.59 -7.73 -9.08
N PHE A 100 4.19 -6.76 -9.90
CA PHE A 100 5.01 -5.59 -10.19
C PHE A 100 5.04 -4.64 -8.98
N SER A 101 6.14 -4.68 -8.21
CA SER A 101 6.28 -3.87 -7.00
C SER A 101 6.52 -2.40 -7.36
N LYS A 102 5.63 -1.51 -6.92
CA LYS A 102 5.72 -0.07 -7.18
C LYS A 102 5.56 0.76 -5.91
N LEU A 103 6.51 1.67 -5.69
CA LEU A 103 6.42 2.66 -4.62
C LEU A 103 5.36 3.74 -4.92
N PRO A 104 4.81 4.41 -3.89
CA PRO A 104 5.09 4.21 -2.46
C PRO A 104 4.18 3.19 -1.76
N HIS A 105 3.05 2.78 -2.35
CA HIS A 105 2.02 2.00 -1.64
C HIS A 105 1.67 0.63 -2.27
N LEU A 106 2.32 0.25 -3.36
CA LEU A 106 2.06 -1.01 -4.08
C LEU A 106 3.29 -1.91 -4.13
N THR A 107 4.12 -1.88 -3.09
CA THR A 107 5.11 -2.95 -2.90
C THR A 107 4.37 -4.23 -2.55
N ALA A 108 4.78 -5.36 -3.14
CA ALA A 108 4.12 -6.64 -2.95
C ALA A 108 3.96 -6.98 -1.45
N ILE A 109 5.04 -6.91 -0.68
CA ILE A 109 5.01 -7.25 0.75
C ILE A 109 4.20 -6.25 1.58
N GLY A 110 4.13 -4.97 1.20
CA GLY A 110 3.31 -3.97 1.87
C GLY A 110 1.81 -4.18 1.65
N VAL A 111 1.41 -4.49 0.41
CA VAL A 111 0.01 -4.80 0.07
C VAL A 111 -0.44 -6.11 0.70
N GLN A 112 0.36 -7.18 0.56
CA GLN A 112 0.06 -8.50 1.12
C GLN A 112 -0.10 -8.45 2.65
N TRP A 113 0.84 -7.80 3.34
CA TRP A 113 0.77 -7.63 4.78
C TRP A 113 -0.42 -6.77 5.22
N GLY A 114 -0.62 -5.61 4.57
CA GLY A 114 -1.75 -4.72 4.89
C GLY A 114 -3.10 -5.40 4.70
N TRP A 115 -3.23 -6.25 3.68
CA TRP A 115 -4.41 -7.08 3.45
C TRP A 115 -4.64 -8.06 4.60
N SER A 116 -3.62 -8.84 4.95
CA SER A 116 -3.65 -9.80 6.06
C SER A 116 -3.99 -9.10 7.39
N TYR A 117 -3.33 -7.97 7.69
CA TYR A 117 -3.55 -7.19 8.90
C TYR A 117 -5.01 -6.71 9.02
N ALA A 118 -5.57 -6.16 7.95
CA ALA A 118 -6.89 -5.55 7.99
C ALA A 118 -8.06 -6.55 8.01
N THR A 119 -7.87 -7.75 7.45
CA THR A 119 -8.87 -8.84 7.48
C THR A 119 -8.70 -9.75 8.69
N GLY A 120 -7.52 -9.75 9.32
CA GLY A 120 -7.17 -10.73 10.36
C GLY A 120 -6.82 -12.11 9.80
N ALA A 121 -6.84 -12.29 8.48
CA ALA A 121 -6.65 -13.58 7.83
C ALA A 121 -5.17 -13.97 7.71
N THR A 122 -4.88 -15.27 7.68
CA THR A 122 -3.58 -15.80 7.24
C THR A 122 -3.47 -15.66 5.73
N LEU A 123 -2.33 -15.18 5.24
CA LEU A 123 -2.05 -15.08 3.81
C LEU A 123 -0.70 -15.71 3.48
N LEU A 124 -0.71 -16.74 2.64
CA LEU A 124 0.47 -17.41 2.09
C LEU A 124 0.73 -16.89 0.68
N ALA A 125 1.59 -15.87 0.57
CA ALA A 125 1.91 -15.20 -0.68
C ALA A 125 3.17 -15.79 -1.31
N SER A 126 3.03 -16.36 -2.52
CA SER A 126 4.14 -16.90 -3.32
C SER A 126 4.33 -16.06 -4.57
N GLY A 127 5.35 -15.21 -4.55
CA GLY A 127 5.68 -14.26 -5.61
C GLY A 127 6.75 -14.77 -6.57
N GLU A 128 6.55 -14.53 -7.87
CA GLU A 128 7.64 -14.62 -8.86
C GLU A 128 8.80 -13.69 -8.43
N ASN A 129 10.04 -14.15 -8.62
CA ASN A 129 11.23 -13.36 -8.39
C ASN A 129 11.99 -13.12 -9.71
N SER A 130 11.62 -12.04 -10.38
CA SER A 130 12.22 -11.52 -11.61
C SER A 130 12.42 -10.02 -11.43
N VAL A 131 13.52 -9.65 -10.79
CA VAL A 131 13.86 -8.27 -10.40
C VAL A 131 14.02 -7.38 -11.62
N ARG A 132 14.53 -7.93 -12.74
CA ARG A 132 14.59 -7.21 -14.02
C ARG A 132 13.22 -6.72 -14.51
N GLN A 133 12.15 -7.44 -14.16
CA GLN A 133 10.76 -7.08 -14.48
C GLN A 133 10.07 -6.39 -13.29
N SER A 134 10.81 -6.05 -12.23
CA SER A 134 10.28 -5.57 -10.94
C SER A 134 9.27 -6.52 -10.28
N HIS A 135 9.32 -7.81 -10.62
CA HIS A 135 8.53 -8.85 -9.98
C HIS A 135 9.29 -9.37 -8.78
N SER A 136 8.82 -9.06 -7.58
CA SER A 136 9.36 -9.64 -6.36
C SER A 136 8.40 -9.42 -5.19
N GLY A 137 8.52 -10.25 -4.17
CA GLY A 137 7.76 -10.16 -2.93
C GLY A 137 6.95 -11.40 -2.62
N SER A 138 7.46 -12.20 -1.68
CA SER A 138 6.77 -13.36 -1.09
C SER A 138 6.67 -13.20 0.42
N GLY A 139 5.67 -13.82 1.05
CA GLY A 139 5.58 -13.82 2.50
C GLY A 139 4.49 -14.69 3.11
N ILE A 140 4.62 -14.91 4.41
CA ILE A 140 3.72 -15.65 5.28
C ILE A 140 3.25 -14.66 6.34
N TYR A 141 2.00 -14.24 6.22
CA TYR A 141 1.39 -13.22 7.06
C TYR A 141 0.24 -13.82 7.86
N ARG A 142 0.00 -13.28 9.06
CA ARG A 142 -1.10 -13.72 9.91
C ARG A 142 -1.73 -12.53 10.63
N GLY A 143 -2.79 -11.99 10.05
CA GLY A 143 -3.57 -10.96 10.69
C GLY A 143 -2.71 -9.81 11.21
N ALA A 144 -3.02 -9.37 12.42
CA ALA A 144 -2.27 -8.34 13.13
C ALA A 144 -0.97 -8.84 13.80
N ALA A 145 -0.59 -10.12 13.64
CA ALA A 145 0.65 -10.64 14.19
C ALA A 145 1.87 -10.13 13.39
N PRO A 146 3.08 -10.14 13.98
CA PRO A 146 4.31 -9.91 13.21
C PRO A 146 4.36 -10.83 11.97
N PRO A 147 4.79 -10.31 10.80
CA PRO A 147 5.05 -11.15 9.63
C PRO A 147 6.00 -12.30 9.99
N LEU A 148 5.64 -13.53 9.63
CA LEU A 148 6.40 -14.71 10.07
C LEU A 148 7.65 -14.94 9.22
N ALA A 149 7.52 -14.73 7.92
CA ALA A 149 8.62 -14.75 6.96
C ALA A 149 8.20 -13.93 5.76
N TYR A 150 9.08 -13.09 5.23
CA TYR A 150 8.84 -12.37 3.99
C TYR A 150 10.15 -11.98 3.34
N ARG A 151 10.10 -11.77 2.02
CA ARG A 151 11.23 -11.29 1.27
C ARG A 151 10.74 -10.52 0.04
N LEU A 152 11.15 -9.26 -0.04
CA LEU A 152 11.19 -8.50 -1.28
C LEU A 152 12.64 -8.52 -1.75
N ALA A 153 12.91 -9.31 -2.78
CA ALA A 153 14.26 -9.56 -3.26
C ALA A 153 14.69 -8.47 -4.25
N ASP A 154 15.99 -8.19 -4.21
CA ASP A 154 16.74 -7.23 -5.02
C ASP A 154 17.64 -7.95 -6.04
N VAL A 155 17.64 -9.29 -6.03
CA VAL A 155 18.36 -10.14 -7.00
C VAL A 155 17.45 -11.25 -7.52
N ASP A 156 17.63 -11.60 -8.79
CA ASP A 156 16.98 -12.76 -9.43
C ASP A 156 17.43 -14.06 -8.73
N GLY A 157 16.52 -15.02 -8.61
CA GLY A 157 16.82 -16.32 -8.03
C GLY A 157 15.63 -16.96 -7.33
N SER A 158 15.80 -18.22 -6.91
CA SER A 158 14.78 -18.96 -6.17
C SER A 158 15.10 -18.95 -4.68
N PHE A 159 14.06 -18.82 -3.85
CA PHE A 159 14.18 -18.97 -2.40
C PHE A 159 12.91 -19.61 -1.84
N MET A 160 13.02 -20.21 -0.66
CA MET A 160 11.90 -20.81 0.06
C MET A 160 11.73 -20.09 1.40
N LEU A 161 10.49 -19.73 1.72
CA LEU A 161 10.11 -19.24 3.04
C LEU A 161 9.41 -20.37 3.79
N LEU A 162 9.86 -20.65 5.01
CA LEU A 162 9.30 -21.67 5.87
C LEU A 162 8.95 -21.08 7.23
N ALA A 163 7.73 -21.30 7.69
CA ALA A 163 7.28 -20.89 9.02
C ALA A 163 6.26 -21.90 9.58
N THR A 164 6.19 -22.00 10.90
CA THR A 164 5.17 -22.82 11.59
C THR A 164 3.97 -21.97 11.96
N LEU A 165 2.77 -22.41 11.56
CA LEU A 165 1.51 -21.73 11.83
C LEU A 165 0.71 -22.48 12.91
N PRO A 166 0.62 -21.99 14.17
CA PRO A 166 -0.27 -22.57 15.17
C PRO A 166 -1.75 -22.41 14.80
N LYS A 167 -2.57 -23.42 15.11
CA LYS A 167 -3.99 -23.50 14.71
C LYS A 167 -4.95 -22.58 15.49
N THR A 168 -4.53 -22.04 16.64
CA THR A 168 -5.25 -21.03 17.46
C THR A 168 -4.25 -20.14 18.21
N GLY A 169 -4.63 -18.87 18.49
CA GLY A 169 -3.70 -17.76 18.73
C GLY A 169 -3.21 -17.49 20.17
N ARG A 170 -2.24 -16.56 20.29
CA ARG A 170 -2.11 -15.47 21.29
C ARG A 170 -0.90 -14.58 20.99
N SER A 171 -1.05 -13.30 21.33
CA SER A 171 -0.13 -12.16 21.06
C SER A 171 0.92 -11.99 22.17
N PHE A 172 2.09 -11.41 21.84
CA PHE A 172 3.11 -10.94 22.79
C PHE A 172 3.77 -9.63 22.30
N THR A 173 4.15 -8.76 23.24
CA THR A 173 4.59 -7.36 23.07
C THR A 173 5.89 -7.12 23.84
N ILE A 174 6.91 -6.48 23.24
CA ILE A 174 7.99 -5.72 23.93
C ILE A 174 8.46 -4.56 23.01
N MET A 175 8.72 -3.36 23.57
CA MET A 175 9.43 -2.24 22.91
C MET A 175 10.72 -1.86 23.66
N LEU A 176 11.71 -1.33 22.93
CA LEU A 176 12.91 -0.66 23.45
C LEU A 176 13.20 0.61 22.63
N ASN A 177 13.50 1.72 23.32
CA ASN A 177 13.86 3.03 22.76
C ASN A 177 15.38 3.17 22.59
N CYS A 178 15.80 3.95 21.57
CA CYS A 178 17.15 4.52 21.48
C CYS A 178 17.05 6.05 21.37
N TYR A 179 17.90 6.76 22.11
CA TYR A 179 17.97 8.22 22.20
C TYR A 179 19.16 8.75 21.41
N SER A 180 18.97 9.82 20.62
CA SER A 180 20.06 10.60 20.00
C SER A 180 19.71 12.10 20.02
N ARG A 181 20.74 12.94 20.05
CA ARG A 181 20.63 14.41 20.14
C ARG A 181 20.44 15.01 18.74
N GLY A 182 19.24 15.52 18.47
CA GLY A 182 18.89 16.32 17.30
C GLY A 182 18.06 17.56 17.67
N VAL A 183 17.84 18.45 16.70
CA VAL A 183 16.86 19.53 16.87
C VAL A 183 15.49 18.95 16.61
N ASN A 184 14.60 19.03 17.61
CA ASN A 184 13.25 18.49 17.52
C ASN A 184 12.24 19.60 17.19
N TYR A 185 11.39 19.37 16.20
CA TYR A 185 10.23 20.23 15.94
C TYR A 185 8.98 19.39 15.66
N VAL A 186 7.81 20.00 15.85
CA VAL A 186 6.52 19.33 15.70
C VAL A 186 5.82 19.85 14.45
N VAL A 187 5.37 18.94 13.61
CA VAL A 187 4.46 19.21 12.49
C VAL A 187 3.06 18.81 12.94
N ASN A 188 2.12 19.76 12.94
CA ASN A 188 0.72 19.49 13.19
C ASN A 188 -0.13 20.21 12.14
N ARG A 189 -0.68 19.45 11.19
CA ARG A 189 -1.35 19.97 9.98
C ARG A 189 -2.50 19.08 9.55
N THR A 190 -3.53 19.70 8.99
CA THR A 190 -4.60 19.00 8.28
C THR A 190 -4.50 19.34 6.81
N LEU A 191 -4.51 18.30 5.96
CA LEU A 191 -4.52 18.44 4.51
C LEU A 191 -5.81 17.85 3.96
N CYS A 192 -6.36 18.45 2.91
CA CYS A 192 -7.62 18.03 2.33
C CYS A 192 -7.55 17.99 0.80
N GLN A 193 -8.22 17.00 0.21
CA GLN A 193 -8.62 17.02 -1.19
C GLN A 193 -10.15 17.02 -1.24
N GLY A 194 -10.72 18.15 -1.66
CA GLY A 194 -12.18 18.34 -1.62
C GLY A 194 -12.73 18.19 -0.20
N LYS A 195 -13.61 17.21 0.02
CA LYS A 195 -14.25 16.94 1.32
C LYS A 195 -13.52 15.90 2.18
N PHE A 196 -12.48 15.27 1.64
CA PHE A 196 -11.68 14.28 2.36
C PHE A 196 -10.45 14.95 2.96
N CYS A 197 -10.29 14.81 4.27
CA CYS A 197 -9.23 15.46 5.03
C CYS A 197 -8.49 14.44 5.90
N CYS A 198 -7.19 14.62 6.00
CA CYS A 198 -6.28 13.86 6.83
C CYS A 198 -5.57 14.79 7.80
N HIS A 199 -5.63 14.46 9.08
CA HIS A 199 -4.87 15.12 10.13
C HIS A 199 -3.53 14.40 10.29
N PHE A 200 -2.44 15.16 10.32
CA PHE A 200 -1.08 14.68 10.52
C PHE A 200 -0.44 15.39 11.71
N TYR A 201 0.12 14.59 12.60
CA TYR A 201 0.98 15.01 13.69
C TYR A 201 2.29 14.25 13.56
N ALA A 202 3.43 14.92 13.61
CA ALA A 202 4.75 14.29 13.57
C ALA A 202 5.75 15.06 14.44
N GLU A 203 6.44 14.35 15.33
CA GLU A 203 7.65 14.80 15.99
C GLU A 203 8.84 14.46 15.10
N VAL A 204 9.52 15.49 14.60
CA VAL A 204 10.64 15.36 13.67
C VAL A 204 11.93 15.75 14.39
N SER A 205 12.89 14.86 14.39
CA SER A 205 14.26 15.13 14.84
C SER A 205 15.17 15.25 13.62
N VAL A 206 15.86 16.37 13.47
CA VAL A 206 16.83 16.58 12.38
C VAL A 206 18.24 16.41 12.91
N ASN A 207 18.98 15.49 12.29
CA ASN A 207 20.41 15.30 12.54
C ASN A 207 21.21 16.08 11.50
N ILE A 208 21.99 17.06 11.94
CA ILE A 208 22.86 17.85 11.07
C ILE A 208 24.26 17.20 11.10
N GLY A 209 24.50 16.26 10.18
CA GLY A 209 25.82 15.62 10.01
C GLY A 209 26.77 16.41 9.10
N PRO A 210 28.11 16.29 9.26
CA PRO A 210 29.09 16.89 8.35
C PRO A 210 29.01 16.27 6.94
N ARG A 211 29.30 17.10 5.92
CA ARG A 211 29.17 16.74 4.49
C ARG A 211 30.31 15.79 4.09
N ASP A 212 30.02 14.52 3.80
CA ASP A 212 30.92 13.66 3.03
C ASP A 212 30.25 13.19 1.73
N ALA A 213 30.95 13.42 0.63
CA ALA A 213 30.51 13.23 -0.73
C ALA A 213 31.40 12.17 -1.41
N THR A 214 31.21 10.89 -1.08
CA THR A 214 31.75 9.80 -1.89
C THR A 214 30.95 8.52 -1.70
N LEU A 215 30.31 8.08 -2.79
CA LEU A 215 30.20 6.71 -3.32
C LEU A 215 28.83 6.53 -3.99
N LEU A 216 28.86 6.05 -5.23
CA LEU A 216 27.72 5.73 -6.09
C LEU A 216 27.69 4.22 -6.29
N ARG A 217 26.72 3.54 -5.68
CA ARG A 217 26.22 2.22 -6.09
C ARG A 217 24.69 2.22 -6.00
N GLY A 218 24.06 1.40 -6.85
CA GLY A 218 22.60 1.34 -7.05
C GLY A 218 21.74 0.94 -5.83
N ASP A 219 22.33 0.85 -4.64
CA ASP A 219 21.69 0.46 -3.37
C ASP A 219 21.84 1.56 -2.29
N ASP A 220 22.26 2.78 -2.64
CA ASP A 220 22.65 3.85 -1.70
C ASP A 220 21.49 4.55 -0.98
N PHE A 221 20.54 3.79 -0.44
CA PHE A 221 19.54 4.29 0.52
C PHE A 221 20.14 4.75 1.86
N GLN A 222 21.42 4.49 2.10
CA GLN A 222 22.12 4.91 3.32
C GLN A 222 22.60 6.37 3.28
N PHE A 223 22.55 7.03 2.12
CA PHE A 223 23.06 8.40 1.94
C PHE A 223 21.99 9.43 1.58
N PHE A 224 20.71 9.03 1.45
CA PHE A 224 19.63 9.98 1.16
C PHE A 224 19.18 10.70 2.43
N ARG A 225 19.33 12.02 2.39
CA ARG A 225 18.64 12.96 3.28
C ARG A 225 17.14 12.83 3.06
N TYR A 226 16.46 12.12 3.96
CA TYR A 226 15.03 11.89 3.87
C TYR A 226 14.28 13.19 4.14
N GLU A 227 13.68 13.77 3.11
CA GLU A 227 12.55 14.68 3.27
C GLU A 227 11.24 13.91 3.17
N TYR A 228 10.22 14.37 3.88
CA TYR A 228 8.93 13.69 3.93
C TYR A 228 7.81 14.59 3.38
N MET A 229 7.02 14.03 2.46
CA MET A 229 5.80 14.65 1.97
C MET A 229 4.58 14.01 2.62
N MET A 230 3.68 14.82 3.15
CA MET A 230 2.33 14.40 3.52
C MET A 230 1.42 14.48 2.30
N ALA A 231 0.74 13.39 1.98
CA ALA A 231 -0.13 13.25 0.82
C ALA A 231 -1.55 12.87 1.24
N VAL A 232 -2.52 13.49 0.57
CA VAL A 232 -3.95 13.17 0.71
C VAL A 232 -4.51 12.90 -0.69
N PHE A 233 -5.20 11.77 -0.83
CA PHE A 233 -5.87 11.41 -2.07
C PHE A 233 -7.32 10.97 -1.80
N ASP A 234 -8.27 11.47 -2.58
CA ASP A 234 -9.66 10.99 -2.66
C ASP A 234 -10.12 11.03 -4.12
N GLY A 235 -10.12 9.88 -4.78
CA GLY A 235 -10.42 9.81 -6.20
C GLY A 235 -10.30 8.41 -6.79
N VAL A 236 -10.15 8.36 -8.11
CA VAL A 236 -10.00 7.14 -8.89
C VAL A 236 -8.60 7.10 -9.48
N ARG A 237 -7.86 6.03 -9.18
CA ARG A 237 -6.50 5.79 -9.68
C ARG A 237 -6.53 4.92 -10.93
N ASP A 238 -5.67 5.22 -11.88
CA ASP A 238 -5.42 4.37 -13.05
C ASP A 238 -4.34 3.31 -12.75
N PHE A 239 -4.60 2.05 -13.09
CA PHE A 239 -3.66 0.95 -12.95
C PHE A 239 -2.88 0.72 -14.25
N HIS A 240 -2.29 1.78 -14.82
CA HIS A 240 -1.53 1.72 -16.07
C HIS A 240 -2.36 1.19 -17.25
N GLY A 241 -3.62 1.63 -17.36
CA GLY A 241 -4.55 1.18 -18.39
C GLY A 241 -5.11 -0.23 -18.20
N GLN A 242 -4.70 -0.96 -17.15
CA GLN A 242 -5.20 -2.31 -16.86
C GLN A 242 -6.53 -2.30 -16.08
N GLY A 243 -7.00 -1.12 -15.70
CA GLY A 243 -8.23 -0.92 -14.95
C GLY A 243 -8.14 0.35 -14.10
N THR A 244 -9.24 0.70 -13.46
CA THR A 244 -9.29 1.85 -12.54
C THR A 244 -9.90 1.45 -11.20
N GLY A 245 -9.50 2.16 -10.15
CA GLY A 245 -10.00 1.88 -8.82
C GLY A 245 -10.18 3.12 -7.93
N GLY A 246 -11.29 3.17 -7.21
CA GLY A 246 -11.53 4.16 -6.17
C GLY A 246 -10.58 4.04 -4.98
N SER A 247 -9.91 5.11 -4.57
CA SER A 247 -9.08 5.09 -3.37
C SER A 247 -9.16 6.36 -2.54
N GLN A 248 -8.95 6.17 -1.25
CA GLN A 248 -8.75 7.23 -0.27
C GLN A 248 -7.45 6.96 0.47
N VAL A 249 -6.56 7.94 0.56
CA VAL A 249 -5.24 7.79 1.15
C VAL A 249 -4.91 8.98 2.04
N CYS A 250 -4.54 8.69 3.28
CA CYS A 250 -3.71 9.58 4.08
C CYS A 250 -2.32 8.97 4.11
N GLY A 251 -1.27 9.66 3.69
CA GLY A 251 0.07 9.08 3.62
C GLY A 251 1.20 10.05 3.92
N ILE A 252 2.32 9.51 4.38
CA ILE A 252 3.62 10.15 4.47
C ILE A 252 4.58 9.34 3.60
N VAL A 253 5.32 10.02 2.74
CA VAL A 253 6.21 9.39 1.76
C VAL A 253 7.55 10.10 1.79
N ALA A 254 8.64 9.32 1.80
CA ALA A 254 9.98 9.83 1.60
C ALA A 254 10.14 10.38 0.17
N CYS A 255 10.61 11.61 0.06
CA CYS A 255 11.15 12.18 -1.17
C CYS A 255 12.44 11.43 -1.54
N LEU A 256 12.47 10.79 -2.69
CA LEU A 256 13.68 10.12 -3.18
C LEU A 256 14.40 10.97 -4.26
N GLU A 257 13.70 11.63 -5.19
CA GLU A 257 14.25 12.65 -6.12
C GLU A 257 13.16 13.62 -6.64
N GLY A 258 13.48 14.91 -6.88
CA GLY A 258 12.60 15.89 -7.57
C GLY A 258 12.73 17.37 -7.13
N GLU A 259 12.28 18.33 -7.97
CA GLU A 259 12.33 19.79 -7.72
C GLU A 259 11.50 20.27 -6.51
N LEU A 260 10.56 19.46 -6.03
CA LEU A 260 9.68 19.76 -4.89
C LEU A 260 10.32 19.46 -3.51
N CYS A 261 11.52 18.88 -3.50
CA CYS A 261 12.20 18.43 -2.28
C CYS A 261 13.55 19.19 -2.16
N ARG A 262 13.72 20.00 -1.11
CA ARG A 262 14.91 20.83 -0.86
C ARG A 262 15.92 20.04 -0.03
N ARG A 263 17.02 19.58 -0.64
CA ARG A 263 18.03 18.73 -0.01
C ARG A 263 18.78 19.36 1.19
N ASP A 264 18.20 19.39 2.39
CA ASP A 264 18.90 19.84 3.61
C ASP A 264 18.53 19.01 4.87
N GLY A 265 19.19 17.85 5.06
CA GLY A 265 19.36 17.18 6.36
C GLY A 265 18.73 15.79 6.48
N ASP A 266 19.23 14.97 7.41
CA ASP A 266 18.62 13.67 7.71
C ASP A 266 17.48 13.87 8.72
N MET A 267 16.24 13.69 8.28
CA MET A 267 15.06 13.75 9.14
C MET A 267 14.73 12.35 9.67
N ALA A 268 14.58 12.24 10.98
CA ALA A 268 14.00 11.07 11.63
C ALA A 268 12.63 11.44 12.21
N LEU A 269 11.65 10.56 12.00
CA LEU A 269 10.29 10.70 12.51
C LEU A 269 10.20 9.93 13.83
N ALA A 270 10.30 10.64 14.95
CA ALA A 270 10.31 10.03 16.28
C ALA A 270 8.93 9.45 16.64
N GLU A 271 7.88 10.24 16.41
CA GLU A 271 6.51 9.81 16.58
C GLU A 271 5.64 10.45 15.50
N VAL A 272 4.76 9.67 14.89
CA VAL A 272 3.82 10.12 13.87
C VAL A 272 2.43 9.60 14.22
N THR A 273 1.44 10.48 14.13
CA THR A 273 0.03 10.12 14.15
C THR A 273 -0.65 10.70 12.93
N MET A 274 -1.36 9.87 12.19
CA MET A 274 -2.13 10.27 11.03
C MET A 274 -3.53 9.69 11.09
N ALA A 275 -4.54 10.51 10.86
CA ALA A 275 -5.94 10.13 11.04
C ALA A 275 -6.84 10.77 9.98
N GLY A 276 -7.90 10.06 9.59
CA GLY A 276 -8.85 10.51 8.58
C GLY A 276 -10.23 9.87 8.74
N SER A 277 -11.20 10.42 8.00
CA SER A 277 -12.57 9.90 7.97
C SER A 277 -12.88 9.32 6.59
N PHE A 278 -12.76 8.00 6.48
CA PHE A 278 -12.85 7.23 5.24
C PHE A 278 -14.27 6.76 4.95
N GLN A 279 -14.55 6.40 3.70
CA GLN A 279 -15.76 5.69 3.32
C GLN A 279 -15.79 4.33 4.04
N GLY A 280 -16.91 3.99 4.68
CA GLY A 280 -17.05 2.72 5.41
C GLY A 280 -17.70 1.61 4.60
N GLU A 281 -18.80 1.93 3.91
CA GLU A 281 -19.54 0.96 3.12
C GLU A 281 -18.81 0.65 1.80
N HIS A 282 -18.85 -0.63 1.40
CA HIS A 282 -18.15 -1.14 0.21
C HIS A 282 -16.70 -0.66 0.09
N SER A 283 -16.00 -0.60 1.21
CA SER A 283 -14.61 -0.19 1.28
C SER A 283 -13.73 -1.24 1.97
N PHE A 284 -12.44 -1.06 1.77
CA PHE A 284 -11.39 -1.78 2.46
C PHE A 284 -10.37 -0.77 2.95
N ILE A 285 -10.07 -0.75 4.25
CA ILE A 285 -9.15 0.21 4.89
C ILE A 285 -8.09 -0.57 5.68
N ALA A 286 -6.82 -0.30 5.39
CA ALA A 286 -5.67 -0.98 5.96
C ALA A 286 -4.48 -0.03 6.22
N PRO A 287 -3.60 -0.34 7.19
CA PRO A 287 -2.30 0.30 7.26
C PRO A 287 -1.40 -0.24 6.13
N ASN A 288 -0.59 0.63 5.55
CA ASN A 288 0.44 0.28 4.59
C ASN A 288 1.72 1.00 5.01
N ILE A 289 2.69 0.26 5.53
CA ILE A 289 3.95 0.82 6.05
C ILE A 289 5.10 0.07 5.40
N PHE A 290 6.08 0.81 4.92
CA PHE A 290 7.27 0.30 4.29
C PHE A 290 8.50 1.05 4.81
N LEU A 291 9.40 0.30 5.42
CA LEU A 291 10.64 0.79 6.01
C LEU A 291 11.81 0.47 5.08
N ALA A 292 12.87 1.26 5.15
CA ALA A 292 14.14 0.91 4.51
C ALA A 292 14.76 -0.33 5.18
N SER A 293 15.59 -1.05 4.43
CA SER A 293 16.32 -2.22 4.93
C SER A 293 17.82 -1.91 4.96
N HIS A 294 18.50 -2.37 6.02
CA HIS A 294 19.96 -2.31 6.14
C HIS A 294 20.66 -3.62 5.75
N SER A 295 19.91 -4.65 5.32
CA SER A 295 20.47 -5.95 4.90
C SER A 295 20.83 -5.91 3.42
N ALA A 296 22.07 -6.28 3.09
CA ALA A 296 22.39 -6.75 1.74
C ALA A 296 21.40 -7.88 1.39
N HIS A 297 20.75 -7.83 0.22
CA HIS A 297 19.79 -8.84 -0.27
C HIS A 297 18.32 -8.72 0.16
N ARG A 298 17.90 -7.60 0.76
CA ARG A 298 16.48 -7.31 1.05
C ARG A 298 16.14 -5.85 0.75
N PHE A 299 15.19 -5.65 -0.16
CA PHE A 299 14.64 -4.34 -0.46
C PHE A 299 13.52 -4.00 0.52
N GLY A 300 13.82 -3.17 1.52
CA GLY A 300 12.86 -2.71 2.54
C GLY A 300 12.39 -3.77 3.56
N GLN A 301 11.66 -3.31 4.56
CA GLN A 301 11.17 -4.10 5.70
C GLN A 301 9.74 -3.67 6.08
N LEU A 302 9.02 -4.58 6.73
CA LEU A 302 7.71 -4.32 7.32
C LEU A 302 7.86 -4.06 8.83
N PRO A 303 7.04 -3.17 9.41
CA PRO A 303 7.08 -2.95 10.84
C PRO A 303 6.55 -4.19 11.59
N THR A 304 7.00 -4.38 12.82
CA THR A 304 6.51 -5.43 13.71
C THR A 304 5.73 -4.81 14.86
N PRO A 305 4.55 -5.33 15.23
CA PRO A 305 3.91 -4.94 16.48
C PRO A 305 4.88 -5.11 17.66
N PRO A 306 4.87 -4.20 18.65
CA PRO A 306 3.94 -3.08 18.84
C PRO A 306 4.42 -1.72 18.28
N THR A 307 5.37 -1.69 17.34
CA THR A 307 6.01 -0.43 16.86
C THR A 307 5.05 0.54 16.14
N PHE A 308 3.82 0.10 15.87
CA PHE A 308 2.74 0.92 15.35
C PHE A 308 1.40 0.48 15.95
N ASN A 309 0.44 1.39 15.91
CA ASN A 309 -0.93 1.17 16.35
C ASN A 309 -1.90 1.67 15.26
N PHE A 310 -2.76 0.77 14.77
CA PHE A 310 -3.78 1.09 13.79
C PHE A 310 -5.17 0.82 14.36
N VAL A 311 -6.00 1.86 14.42
CA VAL A 311 -7.35 1.80 15.00
C VAL A 311 -8.37 2.24 13.97
N LYS A 312 -9.49 1.50 13.90
CA LYS A 312 -10.68 1.86 13.12
C LYS A 312 -11.89 1.95 14.03
N SER A 313 -12.71 2.97 13.84
CA SER A 313 -13.99 3.13 14.54
C SER A 313 -15.10 3.55 13.56
N PRO A 314 -16.23 2.83 13.52
CA PRO A 314 -17.39 3.25 12.73
C PRO A 314 -17.92 4.61 13.18
N LYS A 315 -18.44 5.41 12.25
CA LYS A 315 -19.15 6.66 12.53
C LYS A 315 -20.63 6.55 12.14
N PRO A 316 -21.53 7.29 12.82
CA PRO A 316 -22.98 7.23 12.56
C PRO A 316 -23.38 7.58 11.12
N ASN A 317 -22.54 8.31 10.38
CA ASN A 317 -22.80 8.74 9.01
C ASN A 317 -22.30 7.76 7.93
N GLY A 318 -22.09 6.48 8.28
CA GLY A 318 -21.60 5.45 7.36
C GLY A 318 -20.10 5.58 7.00
N LYS A 319 -19.38 6.53 7.60
CA LYS A 319 -17.92 6.65 7.48
C LYS A 319 -17.20 5.81 8.54
N VAL A 320 -15.91 5.61 8.35
CA VAL A 320 -15.02 4.99 9.34
C VAL A 320 -13.92 5.99 9.70
N SER A 321 -13.76 6.29 10.98
CA SER A 321 -12.55 6.94 11.47
C SER A 321 -11.43 5.92 11.47
N ALA A 322 -10.29 6.25 10.87
CA ALA A 322 -9.09 5.44 10.96
C ALA A 322 -7.92 6.31 11.42
N SER A 323 -7.10 5.77 12.32
CA SER A 323 -5.88 6.41 12.82
C SER A 323 -4.72 5.42 12.81
N LEU A 324 -3.56 5.90 12.40
CA LEU A 324 -2.31 5.16 12.39
C LEU A 324 -1.27 5.97 13.16
N GLN A 325 -0.72 5.36 14.21
CA GLN A 325 0.34 5.91 15.05
C GLN A 325 1.57 5.02 14.94
N PHE A 326 2.76 5.59 14.84
CA PHE A 326 4.02 4.85 14.81
C PHE A 326 5.20 5.71 15.22
N GLY A 327 6.28 5.05 15.66
CA GLY A 327 7.59 5.66 15.89
C GLY A 327 8.64 4.60 15.58
N PHE A 328 9.47 4.85 14.57
CA PHE A 328 10.42 3.84 14.08
C PHE A 328 11.85 4.31 14.30
N ASN A 329 12.70 3.39 14.75
CA ASN A 329 14.15 3.59 14.77
C ASN A 329 14.80 3.37 13.39
N ALA A 330 14.02 2.89 12.41
CA ALA A 330 14.45 2.66 11.03
C ALA A 330 13.90 3.74 10.10
N SER A 331 14.62 4.04 9.01
CA SER A 331 14.20 5.05 8.03
C SER A 331 12.88 4.66 7.37
N LEU A 332 11.87 5.53 7.47
CA LEU A 332 10.58 5.35 6.81
C LEU A 332 10.73 5.62 5.31
N ILE A 333 10.24 4.71 4.46
CA ILE A 333 10.06 4.98 3.03
C ILE A 333 8.64 5.49 2.78
N SER A 334 7.63 4.81 3.32
CA SER A 334 6.24 5.26 3.24
C SER A 334 5.40 4.70 4.38
N ALA A 335 4.44 5.48 4.85
CA ALA A 335 3.37 5.03 5.73
C ALA A 335 2.05 5.64 5.26
N SER A 336 0.99 4.84 5.15
CA SER A 336 -0.33 5.33 4.81
C SER A 336 -1.45 4.54 5.49
N ILE A 337 -2.59 5.21 5.64
CA ILE A 337 -3.89 4.56 5.77
C ILE A 337 -4.41 4.48 4.35
N TYR A 338 -4.32 3.29 3.77
CA TYR A 338 -4.74 3.03 2.41
C TYR A 338 -6.17 2.48 2.41
N SER A 339 -7.03 3.08 1.61
CA SER A 339 -8.41 2.64 1.45
C SER A 339 -8.78 2.44 -0.02
N ARG A 340 -9.47 1.33 -0.30
CA ARG A 340 -10.20 1.10 -1.56
C ARG A 340 -11.67 1.44 -1.37
N VAL A 341 -12.27 2.06 -2.37
CA VAL A 341 -13.70 2.40 -2.42
C VAL A 341 -14.27 1.74 -3.67
N PHE A 342 -14.81 0.53 -3.51
CA PHE A 342 -15.10 -0.36 -4.63
C PHE A 342 -16.22 0.16 -5.55
N ASP A 343 -17.16 0.95 -5.01
CA ASP A 343 -18.24 1.57 -5.80
C ASP A 343 -17.73 2.56 -6.87
N ARG A 344 -16.45 2.95 -6.82
CA ARG A 344 -15.83 3.84 -7.81
C ARG A 344 -14.92 3.11 -8.80
N ASP A 345 -14.82 1.79 -8.72
CA ASP A 345 -14.02 1.00 -9.65
C ASP A 345 -14.63 1.06 -11.06
N GLY A 346 -13.78 1.08 -12.10
CA GLY A 346 -14.20 1.25 -13.49
C GLY A 346 -14.58 2.68 -13.91
N GLN A 347 -14.63 3.63 -12.98
CA GLN A 347 -14.86 5.05 -13.31
C GLN A 347 -13.61 5.70 -13.93
N PRO A 348 -13.75 6.85 -14.63
CA PRO A 348 -12.59 7.58 -15.19
C PRO A 348 -11.59 8.02 -14.10
N PRO A 349 -10.28 8.00 -14.38
CA PRO A 349 -9.26 8.49 -13.44
C PRO A 349 -9.49 9.94 -13.02
N SER A 350 -9.27 10.25 -11.74
CA SER A 350 -9.37 11.62 -11.26
C SER A 350 -8.20 12.44 -11.79
N THR A 351 -8.48 13.66 -12.28
CA THR A 351 -7.45 14.59 -12.71
C THR A 351 -6.66 15.09 -11.51
N ALA A 352 -5.34 15.19 -11.65
CA ALA A 352 -4.49 15.80 -10.63
C ALA A 352 -4.94 17.27 -10.48
N GLY A 353 -5.43 17.63 -9.29
CA GLY A 353 -5.78 19.01 -8.98
C GLY A 353 -4.52 19.87 -8.96
N SER A 354 -4.17 20.51 -10.08
CA SER A 354 -3.30 21.68 -10.06
C SER A 354 -4.06 22.80 -9.36
N SER A 355 -3.76 23.07 -8.10
CA SER A 355 -4.13 24.35 -7.50
C SER A 355 -3.23 25.45 -8.06
N THR A 356 -3.35 25.74 -9.36
CA THR A 356 -2.90 27.02 -9.94
C THR A 356 -4.00 28.02 -9.64
N GLY A 357 -3.99 28.58 -8.44
CA GLY A 357 -4.70 29.83 -8.18
C GLY A 357 -4.02 30.92 -9.00
N THR A 358 -4.46 31.14 -10.23
CA THR A 358 -4.22 32.39 -10.94
C THR A 358 -4.94 33.47 -10.16
N TRP A 359 -4.20 34.20 -9.32
CA TRP A 359 -4.66 35.47 -8.79
C TRP A 359 -4.70 36.45 -9.98
N SER A 360 -5.82 36.47 -10.69
CA SER A 360 -6.13 37.54 -11.63
C SER A 360 -6.25 38.83 -10.81
N PHE A 361 -5.24 39.69 -10.91
CA PHE A 361 -5.31 41.08 -10.47
C PHE A 361 -6.41 41.79 -11.29
N LEU A 362 -7.65 41.72 -10.81
CA LEU A 362 -8.70 42.66 -11.16
C LEU A 362 -8.76 43.69 -10.03
N LEU A 363 -7.80 44.62 -10.03
CA LEU A 363 -7.90 45.82 -9.23
C LEU A 363 -8.88 46.76 -9.95
N CYS A 364 -10.13 46.74 -9.51
CA CYS A 364 -11.11 47.75 -9.89
C CYS A 364 -10.60 49.13 -9.47
N VAL A 365 -10.54 50.00 -10.47
CA VAL A 365 -10.58 51.47 -10.40
C VAL A 365 -11.63 51.92 -9.38
N ALA A 366 -11.20 52.65 -8.34
CA ALA A 366 -11.87 53.85 -7.80
C ALA A 366 -11.35 54.21 -6.40
N ILE A 367 -10.23 54.93 -6.32
CA ILE A 367 -10.04 55.96 -5.27
C ILE A 367 -9.47 57.20 -5.96
N SER A 368 -10.38 58.10 -6.31
CA SER A 368 -10.35 59.55 -6.10
C SER A 368 -8.94 60.17 -5.98
N LEU A 369 -8.40 60.87 -6.98
CA LEU A 369 -8.78 62.26 -7.32
C LEU A 369 -8.69 63.22 -6.12
N VAL A 370 -7.57 63.23 -5.39
CA VAL A 370 -7.11 64.34 -4.54
C VAL A 370 -5.57 64.33 -4.59
N PHE A 371 -4.94 65.48 -4.85
CA PHE A 371 -3.48 65.78 -4.88
C PHE A 371 -2.83 66.18 -6.21
N LEU A 372 -3.60 66.48 -7.25
CA LEU A 372 -3.11 67.34 -8.34
C LEU A 372 -4.03 68.56 -8.47
N LEU A 373 -3.60 69.66 -7.85
CA LEU A 373 -3.81 71.09 -8.21
C LEU A 373 -3.92 71.99 -6.95
N ARG A 374 -2.78 72.53 -6.50
CA ARG A 374 -2.52 73.87 -5.90
C ARG A 374 -1.12 73.81 -5.25
N SER A 375 -0.16 74.69 -5.51
CA SER A 375 -0.17 75.97 -6.20
C SER A 375 1.16 76.21 -6.93
N SER A 376 1.09 76.94 -8.03
CA SER A 376 2.22 77.67 -8.59
C SER A 376 2.29 79.06 -7.94
N ARG A 377 3.51 79.61 -7.94
CA ARG A 377 3.93 81.03 -7.92
C ARG A 377 4.40 81.70 -6.62
N THR A 378 5.51 82.45 -6.84
CA THR A 378 6.14 83.57 -6.12
C THR A 378 6.89 83.19 -4.83
N HIS A 379 8.17 83.52 -4.62
CA HIS A 379 9.01 84.61 -5.13
C HIS A 379 10.39 84.13 -5.62
#